data_AF-A0A975MW15-F1
#
_entry.id   AF-A0A975MW15-F1
#
_cell.length_a   1.000
_cell.length_b   1.000
_cell.length_c   1.000
_cell.angle_alpha   90.00
_cell.angle_beta   90.00
_cell.angle_gamma   90.00
#
_symmetry.space_group_name_H-M   'P 1'
#
loop_
_entity.id
_entity.type
_entity.pdbx_description
1 polymer ?
#
loop_
_entity_poly.entity_id
_entity_poly.type
_entity_poly.pdbx_seq_one_letter_code
_entity_poly.pdbx_strand_id
1 'polypeptide(L)'
;MSRKPDNHECRCGSRSHDRGNRTDRYREPGPAKRVAEAMRLMRKRDPQTAEDGFHLLRPHAAEHVDELLHEFEQERADQGLRCWLLELIGEARSPAALPTLAAQSHSEDESLRFWAIHGLELLDTREARTALYRARANGTIP
;
A
#
# COMPACT_ATOMS: atom_id res chain seq x y z
N MET A 1 42.74 -9.23 -67.79
CA MET A 1 41.27 -9.28 -67.97
C MET A 1 40.73 -10.49 -67.22
N SER A 2 40.29 -10.33 -65.96
CA SER A 2 39.57 -11.35 -65.18
C SER A 2 38.71 -10.61 -64.15
N ARG A 3 37.42 -10.36 -64.41
CA ARG A 3 36.26 -11.19 -64.04
C ARG A 3 36.24 -11.58 -62.54
N LYS A 4 35.48 -10.82 -61.74
CA LYS A 4 34.63 -11.33 -60.62
C LYS A 4 33.40 -12.05 -61.25
N PRO A 5 32.64 -12.95 -60.59
CA PRO A 5 32.19 -13.00 -59.17
C PRO A 5 32.36 -14.45 -58.59
N ASP A 6 31.93 -14.91 -57.40
CA ASP A 6 30.65 -14.81 -56.68
C ASP A 6 30.83 -14.99 -55.17
N ASN A 7 29.94 -14.31 -54.46
CA ASN A 7 29.84 -14.20 -53.02
C ASN A 7 29.01 -15.39 -52.50
N HIS A 8 29.64 -16.38 -51.87
CA HIS A 8 28.90 -17.46 -51.20
C HIS A 8 28.56 -17.03 -49.77
N GLU A 9 27.28 -16.71 -49.56
CA GLU A 9 26.67 -16.67 -48.24
C GLU A 9 26.75 -18.06 -47.58
N CYS A 10 27.40 -18.15 -46.42
CA CYS A 10 27.19 -19.24 -45.46
C CYS A 10 26.63 -18.66 -44.17
N ARG A 11 25.31 -18.83 -44.00
CA ARG A 11 24.60 -18.71 -42.73
C ARG A 11 24.98 -19.88 -41.81
N CYS A 12 25.50 -19.57 -40.63
CA CYS A 12 25.42 -20.42 -39.43
C CYS A 12 25.79 -19.48 -38.26
N GLY A 13 24.94 -19.09 -37.33
CA GLY A 13 23.93 -19.86 -36.63
C GLY A 13 24.05 -19.47 -35.16
N SER A 14 23.63 -18.25 -34.81
CA SER A 14 23.62 -17.75 -33.44
C SER A 14 22.56 -18.49 -32.63
N ARG A 15 22.98 -19.42 -31.76
CA ARG A 15 22.16 -19.96 -30.66
C ARG A 15 22.92 -19.86 -29.36
N SER A 16 22.95 -18.65 -28.82
CA SER A 16 23.18 -18.46 -27.38
C SER A 16 21.97 -19.03 -26.66
N HIS A 17 22.14 -20.22 -26.10
CA HIS A 17 21.21 -20.74 -25.10
C HIS A 17 21.34 -19.89 -23.84
N ASP A 18 20.50 -18.86 -23.76
CA ASP A 18 20.11 -18.25 -22.50
C ASP A 18 19.40 -19.32 -21.68
N ARG A 19 20.14 -19.98 -20.77
CA ARG A 19 19.54 -20.85 -19.77
C ARG A 19 18.96 -19.94 -18.69
N GLY A 20 17.74 -19.50 -18.94
CA GLY A 20 16.89 -18.80 -18.00
C GLY A 20 16.92 -19.50 -16.63
N ASN A 21 17.35 -18.72 -15.65
CA ASN A 21 17.46 -19.07 -14.26
C ASN A 21 16.10 -19.53 -13.71
N ARG A 22 16.02 -20.78 -13.24
CA ARG A 22 14.80 -21.45 -12.77
C ARG A 22 14.47 -21.05 -11.32
N THR A 23 14.60 -19.77 -10.97
CA THR A 23 14.32 -19.23 -9.62
C THR A 23 13.27 -18.11 -9.59
N ASP A 24 12.67 -17.72 -10.72
CA ASP A 24 11.69 -16.62 -10.82
C ASP A 24 10.25 -17.03 -10.41
N ARG A 25 10.09 -18.02 -9.52
CA ARG A 25 8.77 -18.45 -9.03
C ARG A 25 8.41 -17.93 -7.64
N TYR A 26 9.32 -17.18 -7.01
CA TYR A 26 9.12 -16.56 -5.69
C TYR A 26 9.53 -15.08 -5.70
N ARG A 27 9.32 -14.38 -6.81
CA ARG A 27 9.43 -12.92 -6.79
C ARG A 27 8.15 -12.39 -6.14
N GLU A 28 8.22 -12.19 -4.83
CA GLU A 28 7.25 -11.41 -4.07
C GLU A 28 6.81 -10.21 -4.95
N PRO A 29 5.50 -10.00 -5.16
CA PRO A 29 5.06 -8.86 -5.94
C PRO A 29 5.68 -7.60 -5.34
N GLY A 30 6.33 -6.79 -6.18
CA GLY A 30 6.94 -5.55 -5.74
C GLY A 30 5.93 -4.67 -4.99
N PRO A 31 6.40 -3.73 -4.15
CA PRO A 31 5.59 -3.00 -3.17
C PRO A 31 4.25 -2.49 -3.73
N ALA A 32 4.29 -1.75 -4.83
CA ALA A 32 3.08 -1.22 -5.49
C ALA A 32 2.09 -2.29 -5.99
N LYS A 33 2.56 -3.48 -6.39
CA LYS A 33 1.69 -4.57 -6.83
C LYS A 33 0.92 -5.21 -5.67
N ARG A 34 1.49 -5.23 -4.47
CA ARG A 34 0.81 -5.76 -3.27
C ARG A 34 -0.34 -4.87 -2.86
N VAL A 35 -0.10 -3.55 -2.78
CA VAL A 35 -1.15 -2.57 -2.48
C VAL A 35 -2.27 -2.66 -3.52
N ALA A 36 -1.94 -2.66 -4.81
CA ALA A 36 -2.95 -2.74 -5.86
C ALA A 36 -3.81 -4.01 -5.76
N GLU A 37 -3.22 -5.16 -5.42
CA GLU A 37 -3.95 -6.41 -5.25
C GLU A 37 -4.83 -6.40 -3.99
N ALA A 38 -4.30 -5.94 -2.85
CA ALA A 38 -5.06 -5.76 -1.63
C ALA A 38 -6.26 -4.83 -1.85
N MET A 39 -6.04 -3.68 -2.49
CA MET A 39 -7.10 -2.72 -2.82
C MET A 39 -8.14 -3.30 -3.77
N ARG A 40 -7.74 -4.15 -4.73
CA ARG A 40 -8.67 -4.86 -5.61
C ARG A 40 -9.56 -5.82 -4.84
N LEU A 41 -9.03 -6.50 -3.83
CA LEU A 41 -9.75 -7.43 -2.96
C LEU A 41 -10.67 -6.67 -1.99
N MET A 42 -10.16 -5.65 -1.30
CA MET A 42 -10.91 -4.83 -0.33
C MET A 42 -12.12 -4.11 -0.96
N ARG A 43 -12.07 -3.79 -2.26
CA ARG A 43 -13.21 -3.20 -2.99
C ARG A 43 -14.27 -4.23 -3.43
N LYS A 44 -14.09 -5.52 -3.12
CA LYS A 44 -15.10 -6.54 -3.44
C LYS A 44 -16.27 -6.45 -2.47
N ARG A 45 -17.46 -6.75 -2.98
CA ARG A 45 -18.69 -6.80 -2.18
C ARG A 45 -18.72 -7.99 -1.22
N ASP A 46 -17.99 -9.05 -1.53
CA ASP A 46 -17.89 -10.23 -0.67
C ASP A 46 -17.05 -9.89 0.58
N PRO A 47 -17.62 -9.96 1.80
CA PRO A 47 -16.92 -9.51 3.00
C PRO A 47 -15.65 -10.29 3.29
N GLN A 48 -15.64 -11.61 3.04
CA GLN A 48 -14.47 -12.45 3.28
C GLN A 48 -13.33 -12.05 2.35
N THR A 49 -13.60 -11.92 1.04
CA THR A 49 -12.61 -11.48 0.06
C THR A 49 -12.06 -10.10 0.39
N ALA A 50 -12.92 -9.21 0.88
CA ALA A 50 -12.54 -7.86 1.24
C ALA A 50 -11.62 -7.85 2.48
N GLU A 51 -11.95 -8.66 3.49
CA GLU A 51 -11.13 -8.89 4.68
C GLU A 51 -9.78 -9.55 4.35
N ASP A 52 -9.75 -10.52 3.42
CA ASP A 52 -8.53 -11.15 2.94
C ASP A 52 -7.58 -10.10 2.33
N GLY A 53 -8.12 -9.12 1.60
CA GLY A 53 -7.36 -7.99 1.07
C GLY A 53 -6.73 -7.12 2.17
N PHE A 54 -7.48 -6.86 3.24
CA PHE A 54 -6.96 -6.14 4.41
C PHE A 54 -5.84 -6.93 5.09
N HIS A 55 -6.03 -8.22 5.37
CA HIS A 55 -5.03 -9.06 6.02
C HIS A 55 -3.79 -9.29 5.16
N LEU A 56 -3.93 -9.26 3.84
CA LEU A 56 -2.79 -9.31 2.91
C LEU A 56 -1.84 -8.11 3.09
N LEU A 57 -2.39 -6.92 3.38
CA LEU A 57 -1.64 -5.68 3.45
C LEU A 57 -1.17 -5.34 4.87
N ARG A 58 -1.94 -5.69 5.90
CA ARG A 58 -1.64 -5.37 7.31
C ARG A 58 -0.21 -5.68 7.77
N PRO A 59 0.39 -6.87 7.52
CA PRO A 59 1.76 -7.15 7.97
C PRO A 59 2.83 -6.31 7.25
N HIS A 60 2.48 -5.69 6.12
CA HIS A 60 3.38 -4.86 5.31
C HIS A 60 2.97 -3.37 5.31
N ALA A 61 2.06 -2.96 6.19
CA ALA A 61 1.51 -1.60 6.18
C ALA A 61 2.62 -0.54 6.31
N ALA A 62 3.64 -0.80 7.13
CA ALA A 62 4.78 0.09 7.30
C ALA A 62 5.60 0.27 6.02
N GLU A 63 5.71 -0.77 5.19
CA GLU A 63 6.45 -0.73 3.91
C GLU A 63 5.69 0.03 2.81
N HIS A 64 4.39 0.28 3.02
CA HIS A 64 3.48 0.83 2.00
C HIS A 64 2.70 2.05 2.51
N VAL A 65 3.22 2.74 3.53
CA VAL A 65 2.51 3.85 4.16
C VAL A 65 2.20 4.98 3.16
N ASP A 66 3.11 5.28 2.24
CA ASP A 66 2.92 6.35 1.25
C ASP A 66 1.79 5.99 0.27
N GLU A 67 1.75 4.74 -0.21
CA GLU A 67 0.66 4.26 -1.05
C GLU A 67 -0.67 4.18 -0.30
N LEU A 68 -0.66 3.76 0.97
CA LEU A 68 -1.85 3.73 1.83
C LEU A 68 -2.42 5.14 2.04
N LEU A 69 -1.56 6.12 2.31
CA LEU A 69 -1.92 7.53 2.43
C LEU A 69 -2.53 8.04 1.11
N HIS A 70 -1.92 7.70 -0.02
CA HIS A 70 -2.44 8.06 -1.33
C HIS A 70 -3.83 7.46 -1.59
N GLU A 71 -4.03 6.16 -1.34
CA GLU A 71 -5.33 5.50 -1.53
C GLU A 71 -6.40 6.08 -0.59
N PHE A 72 -6.06 6.40 0.65
CA PHE A 72 -6.97 7.08 1.58
C PHE A 72 -7.35 8.49 1.10
N GLU A 73 -6.39 9.20 0.51
CA GLU A 73 -6.63 10.49 -0.13
C GLU A 73 -7.39 10.40 -1.44
N GLN A 74 -7.46 9.26 -2.13
CA GLN A 74 -8.30 9.13 -3.33
C GLN A 74 -9.69 8.60 -3.00
N GLU A 75 -9.82 7.74 -1.99
CA GLU A 75 -11.11 7.15 -1.64
C GLU A 75 -12.03 8.20 -0.98
N ARG A 76 -13.24 8.37 -1.51
CA ARG A 76 -14.21 9.38 -1.05
C ARG A 76 -15.62 8.82 -0.87
N ALA A 77 -15.94 7.75 -1.57
CA ALA A 77 -17.30 7.23 -1.64
C ALA A 77 -17.52 6.09 -0.64
N ASP A 78 -16.52 5.24 -0.45
CA ASP A 78 -16.65 4.05 0.40
C ASP A 78 -16.10 4.32 1.81
N GLN A 79 -17.00 4.59 2.76
CA GLN A 79 -16.60 4.84 4.16
C GLN A 79 -16.01 3.61 4.84
N GLY A 80 -16.47 2.41 4.49
CA GLY A 80 -15.95 1.16 5.05
C GLY A 80 -14.49 0.96 4.63
N LEU A 81 -14.21 1.16 3.34
CA LEU A 81 -12.86 1.10 2.80
C LEU A 81 -11.95 2.18 3.41
N ARG A 82 -12.46 3.40 3.60
CA ARG A 82 -11.71 4.47 4.27
C ARG A 82 -11.35 4.10 5.71
N CYS A 83 -12.24 3.44 6.45
CA CYS A 83 -11.94 2.96 7.80
C CYS A 83 -10.80 1.94 7.79
N TRP A 84 -10.86 0.94 6.92
CA TRP A 84 -9.78 -0.05 6.80
C TRP A 84 -8.45 0.56 6.36
N LEU A 85 -8.47 1.49 5.41
CA LEU A 85 -7.26 2.22 5.01
C LEU A 85 -6.66 2.98 6.18
N LEU A 86 -7.50 3.66 6.98
CA LEU A 86 -7.05 4.43 8.13
C LEU A 86 -6.50 3.53 9.25
N GLU A 87 -7.10 2.36 9.46
CA GLU A 87 -6.58 1.32 10.35
C GLU A 87 -5.20 0.84 9.90
N LEU A 88 -5.02 0.51 8.61
CA LEU A 88 -3.72 0.12 8.05
C LEU A 88 -2.67 1.24 8.18
N ILE A 89 -3.07 2.49 7.93
CA ILE A 89 -2.20 3.67 8.13
C ILE A 89 -1.76 3.79 9.60
N GLY A 90 -2.64 3.49 10.56
CA GLY A 90 -2.30 3.42 11.98
C GLY A 90 -1.32 2.28 12.30
N GLU A 91 -1.60 1.08 11.78
CA GLU A 91 -0.76 -0.11 11.96
C GLU A 91 0.64 0.01 11.32
N ALA A 92 0.79 0.89 10.32
CA ALA A 92 2.08 1.22 9.74
C ALA A 92 3.04 1.87 10.76
N ARG A 93 2.51 2.50 11.84
CA ARG A 93 3.27 3.19 12.92
C ARG A 93 4.37 4.13 12.40
N SER A 94 4.16 4.69 11.21
CA SER A 94 5.10 5.59 10.57
C SER A 94 4.80 7.04 10.98
N PRO A 95 5.81 7.85 11.30
CA PRO A 95 5.63 9.29 11.50
C PRO A 95 4.98 10.01 10.32
N ALA A 96 5.10 9.46 9.10
CA ALA A 96 4.45 10.00 7.90
C ALA A 96 2.92 9.98 7.99
N ALA A 97 2.34 9.06 8.78
CA ALA A 97 0.90 8.95 8.98
C ALA A 97 0.33 10.04 9.90
N LEU A 98 1.17 10.72 10.68
CA LEU A 98 0.74 11.63 11.74
C LEU A 98 -0.19 12.74 11.25
N PRO A 99 0.07 13.46 10.14
CA PRO A 99 -0.81 14.52 9.67
C PRO A 99 -2.21 13.99 9.35
N THR A 100 -2.30 12.84 8.69
CA THR A 100 -3.58 12.21 8.32
C THR A 100 -4.35 11.75 9.54
N LEU A 101 -3.68 11.05 10.47
CA LEU A 101 -4.30 10.60 11.72
C LEU A 101 -4.78 11.77 12.58
N ALA A 102 -3.97 12.83 12.73
CA ALA A 102 -4.36 14.02 13.49
C ALA A 102 -5.51 14.81 12.84
N ALA A 103 -5.60 14.82 11.51
CA ALA A 103 -6.74 15.41 10.82
C ALA A 103 -8.02 14.60 11.04
N GLN A 104 -7.94 13.27 10.88
CA GLN A 104 -9.10 12.39 11.01
C GLN A 104 -9.56 12.20 12.45
N SER A 105 -8.71 12.46 13.45
CA SER A 105 -9.12 12.43 14.87
C SER A 105 -10.17 13.50 15.23
N HIS A 106 -10.42 14.46 14.33
CA HIS A 106 -11.46 15.47 14.43
C HIS A 106 -12.57 15.29 13.39
N SER A 107 -12.60 14.16 12.69
CA SER A 107 -13.66 13.84 11.74
C SER A 107 -15.02 13.79 12.44
N GLU A 108 -16.07 14.24 11.75
CA GLU A 108 -17.45 14.07 12.18
C GLU A 108 -17.86 12.59 12.13
N ASP A 109 -17.30 11.83 11.19
CA ASP A 109 -17.46 10.39 11.10
C ASP A 109 -16.79 9.71 12.30
N GLU A 110 -17.62 9.07 13.14
CA GLU A 110 -17.19 8.40 14.36
C GLU A 110 -16.24 7.23 14.11
N SER A 111 -16.44 6.49 13.01
CA SER A 111 -15.59 5.34 12.68
C SER A 111 -14.21 5.79 12.24
N LEU A 112 -14.14 6.83 11.38
CA LEU A 112 -12.85 7.43 10.99
C LEU A 112 -12.15 8.06 12.20
N ARG A 113 -12.90 8.75 13.05
CA ARG A 113 -12.36 9.35 14.28
C ARG A 113 -11.79 8.29 15.21
N PHE A 114 -12.51 7.19 15.43
CA PHE A 114 -12.04 6.06 16.24
C PHE A 114 -10.72 5.50 15.72
N TRP A 115 -10.64 5.16 14.43
CA TRP A 115 -9.41 4.60 13.85
C TRP A 115 -8.25 5.59 13.82
N ALA A 116 -8.53 6.87 13.64
CA ALA A 116 -7.53 7.92 13.73
C ALA A 116 -6.92 8.01 15.14
N ILE A 117 -7.77 8.00 16.17
CA ILE A 117 -7.33 8.02 17.58
C ILE A 117 -6.50 6.76 17.87
N HIS A 118 -7.00 5.59 17.47
CA HIS A 118 -6.27 4.34 17.65
C HIS A 118 -4.90 4.37 16.97
N GLY A 119 -4.82 4.87 15.74
CA GLY A 119 -3.54 5.03 15.03
C GLY A 119 -2.58 6.01 15.73
N LEU A 120 -3.08 7.11 16.31
CA LEU A 120 -2.26 8.02 17.11
C LEU A 120 -1.73 7.35 18.39
N GLU A 121 -2.53 6.49 19.03
CA GLU A 121 -2.11 5.70 20.19
C GLU A 121 -1.02 4.69 19.81
N LEU A 122 -1.16 4.01 18.66
CA LEU A 122 -0.15 3.08 18.14
C LEU A 122 1.16 3.76 17.76
N LEU A 123 1.10 5.01 17.28
CA LEU A 123 2.28 5.78 16.86
C LEU A 123 3.15 6.21 18.07
N ASP A 124 2.53 6.53 19.21
CA ASP A 124 3.15 6.88 20.52
C ASP A 124 4.31 7.91 20.49
N THR A 125 4.41 8.69 19.42
CA THR A 125 5.34 9.82 19.34
C THR A 125 4.87 10.96 20.24
N ARG A 126 5.78 11.91 20.53
CA ARG A 126 5.44 13.09 21.33
C ARG A 126 4.35 13.92 20.63
N GLU A 127 4.44 14.02 19.33
CA GLU A 127 3.52 14.74 18.46
C GLU A 127 2.15 14.06 18.47
N ALA A 128 2.10 12.72 18.38
CA ALA A 128 0.86 11.96 18.47
C ALA A 128 0.17 12.12 19.84
N ARG A 129 0.93 12.03 20.93
CA ARG A 129 0.42 12.30 22.29
C ARG A 129 -0.10 13.73 22.45
N THR A 130 0.54 14.70 21.80
CA THR A 130 0.08 16.09 21.78
C THR A 130 -1.25 16.21 21.01
N ALA A 131 -1.41 15.51 19.89
CA ALA A 131 -2.65 15.48 19.14
C ALA A 131 -3.79 14.86 19.97
N LEU A 132 -3.54 13.73 20.63
CA LEU A 132 -4.50 13.08 21.53
C LEU A 132 -4.91 13.98 22.70
N TYR A 133 -3.94 14.68 23.32
CA TYR A 133 -4.24 15.64 24.39
C TYR A 133 -5.17 16.75 23.91
N ARG A 134 -4.93 17.31 22.73
CA ARG A 134 -5.80 18.34 22.13
C ARG A 134 -7.20 17.79 21.85
N ALA A 135 -7.29 16.58 21.32
CA ALA A 135 -8.58 15.93 21.06
C ALA A 135 -9.40 15.72 22.35
N ARG A 136 -8.76 15.33 23.46
CA ARG A 136 -9.40 15.27 24.79
C ARG A 136 -9.84 16.64 25.29
N ALA A 137 -8.97 17.65 25.18
CA ALA A 137 -9.30 19.02 25.59
C ALA A 137 -10.49 19.62 24.82
N ASN A 138 -10.68 19.18 23.58
CA ASN A 138 -11.80 19.58 22.72
C ASN A 138 -13.08 18.74 22.94
N GLY A 139 -13.06 17.76 23.85
CA GLY A 139 -14.20 16.85 24.10
C GLY A 139 -14.44 15.82 22.98
N THR A 140 -13.48 15.65 22.08
CA THR A 140 -13.55 14.71 20.94
C THR A 140 -13.24 13.27 21.37
N ILE A 141 -12.46 13.11 22.43
CA ILE A 141 -12.21 11.85 23.13
C ILE A 141 -12.79 12.03 24.54
N PRO A 142 -13.68 11.12 25.00
CA PRO A 142 -14.22 11.17 26.36
C PRO A 142 -13.14 10.95 27.44
#